data_AF-A0A9W4I2K5-F1
#
_entry.id   AF-A0A9W4I2K5-F1
#
_cell.length_a   1.000
_cell.length_b   1.000
_cell.length_c   1.000
_cell.angle_alpha   90.00
_cell.angle_beta   90.00
_cell.angle_gamma   90.00
#
_symmetry.space_group_name_H-M   'P 1'
#
loop_
_entity.id
_entity.type
_entity.pdbx_description
1 polymer ?
#
loop_
_entity_poly.entity_id
_entity_poly.type
_entity_poly.pdbx_seq_one_letter_code
_entity_poly.pdbx_strand_id
1 'polypeptide(L)'
;MASFHNVLPPTTRRYKYEGYDQCLRVLDQEAERVERVEDTHEAYNPYSIMEIDEPSFLECFVKEESPLSKSWEVYDHVSQSALLKEYSFAHAVIVGAFHRIFSAWADTSRDYIVSGYGATVRGKTLTKRPEYTWMPLGMLDIRSEWPTFVSEVVWLETSTKLQEDMKFWLDDPEGSVNAAISITVSEEKILVESWARRHNSPPSPNQSIEIVRNPSAGCPRVSGHLEIEFSDVVLRDKKDGESNFVMTPADMNELARHMW
;
A
#
# COMPACT_ATOMS: atom_id res chain seq x y z
N MET A 1 16.11 8.90 2.54
CA MET A 1 14.99 8.47 1.68
C MET A 1 14.89 9.43 0.51
N ALA A 2 14.65 8.96 -0.72
CA ALA A 2 14.47 9.87 -1.86
C ALA A 2 13.08 10.49 -1.79
N SER A 3 12.96 11.77 -2.19
CA SER A 3 11.64 12.42 -2.30
C SER A 3 10.83 11.78 -3.44
N PHE A 4 9.52 11.65 -3.27
CA PHE A 4 8.64 11.06 -4.30
C PHE A 4 8.70 11.83 -5.63
N HIS A 5 9.10 13.11 -5.58
CA HIS A 5 9.37 13.93 -6.76
C HIS A 5 10.36 13.31 -7.76
N ASN A 6 11.26 12.42 -7.31
CA ASN A 6 12.31 11.82 -8.14
C ASN A 6 11.91 10.47 -8.76
N VAL A 7 10.81 9.86 -8.30
CA VAL A 7 10.39 8.51 -8.72
C VAL A 7 9.09 8.51 -9.52
N LEU A 8 8.41 9.64 -9.57
CA LEU A 8 7.20 9.84 -10.37
C LEU A 8 7.54 10.30 -11.79
N PRO A 9 6.69 9.98 -12.79
CA PRO A 9 6.87 10.47 -14.15
C PRO A 9 7.02 12.00 -14.20
N PRO A 10 7.87 12.56 -15.08
CA PRO A 10 7.99 14.02 -15.25
C PRO A 10 6.68 14.71 -15.65
N THR A 11 5.73 13.94 -16.19
CA THR A 11 4.39 14.38 -16.59
C THR A 11 3.40 14.47 -15.42
N THR A 12 3.81 14.08 -14.20
CA THR A 12 2.96 14.18 -13.00
C THR A 12 2.60 15.64 -12.74
N ARG A 13 1.29 15.92 -12.66
CA ARG A 13 0.80 17.29 -12.51
C ARG A 13 1.08 17.82 -11.12
N ARG A 14 1.27 19.14 -11.06
CA ARG A 14 1.59 19.87 -9.83
C ARG A 14 0.61 21.02 -9.69
N TYR A 15 0.08 21.15 -8.49
CA TYR A 15 -0.89 22.15 -8.10
C TYR A 15 -0.34 22.92 -6.90
N LYS A 16 -0.63 24.21 -6.83
CA LYS A 16 -0.37 25.02 -5.63
C LYS A 16 -1.63 25.11 -4.82
N TYR A 17 -1.52 24.95 -3.50
CA TYR A 17 -2.65 25.10 -2.61
C TYR A 17 -3.16 26.55 -2.59
N GLU A 18 -4.43 26.73 -2.89
CA GLU A 18 -5.15 28.03 -2.85
C GLU A 18 -6.38 27.97 -1.93
N GLY A 19 -6.58 26.85 -1.23
CA GLY A 19 -7.70 26.64 -0.32
C GLY A 19 -8.42 25.30 -0.55
N TYR A 20 -9.22 24.91 0.43
CA TYR A 20 -9.93 23.63 0.47
C TYR A 20 -10.81 23.37 -0.77
N ASP A 21 -11.60 24.35 -1.21
CA ASP A 21 -12.50 24.19 -2.38
C ASP A 21 -11.72 23.95 -3.68
N GLN A 22 -10.50 24.48 -3.78
CA GLN A 22 -9.64 24.25 -4.92
C GLN A 22 -9.09 22.81 -4.91
N CYS A 23 -8.72 22.27 -3.74
CA CYS A 23 -8.34 20.86 -3.61
C CYS A 23 -9.44 19.91 -4.09
N LEU A 24 -10.70 20.16 -3.69
CA LEU A 24 -11.82 19.33 -4.16
C LEU A 24 -11.95 19.34 -5.68
N ARG A 25 -11.90 20.53 -6.31
CA ARG A 25 -11.97 20.64 -7.77
C ARG A 25 -10.80 19.94 -8.47
N VAL A 26 -9.60 19.99 -7.88
CA VAL A 26 -8.42 19.30 -8.43
C VAL A 26 -8.62 17.80 -8.39
N LEU A 27 -9.08 17.24 -7.28
CA LEU A 27 -9.37 15.80 -7.17
C LEU A 27 -10.46 15.37 -8.14
N ASP A 28 -11.58 16.11 -8.23
CA ASP A 28 -12.66 15.77 -9.17
C ASP A 28 -12.14 15.74 -10.62
N GLN A 29 -11.32 16.72 -11.01
CA GLN A 29 -10.71 16.78 -12.34
C GLN A 29 -9.75 15.62 -12.61
N GLU A 30 -8.94 15.22 -11.61
CA GLU A 30 -8.01 14.12 -11.74
C GLU A 30 -8.73 12.77 -11.73
N ALA A 31 -9.78 12.59 -10.93
CA ALA A 31 -10.65 11.42 -10.93
C ALA A 31 -11.33 11.23 -12.31
N GLU A 32 -11.95 12.27 -12.86
CA GLU A 32 -12.54 12.19 -14.21
C GLU A 32 -11.49 11.86 -15.28
N ARG A 33 -10.27 12.37 -15.13
CA ARG A 33 -9.19 12.05 -16.06
C ARG A 33 -8.78 10.59 -15.93
N VAL A 34 -8.64 10.10 -14.71
CA VAL A 34 -8.29 8.71 -14.40
C VAL A 34 -9.31 7.78 -15.05
N GLU A 35 -10.61 8.05 -14.88
CA GLU A 35 -11.68 7.29 -15.54
C GLU A 35 -11.52 7.29 -17.08
N ARG A 36 -11.25 8.45 -17.68
CA ARG A 36 -11.06 8.56 -19.14
C ARG A 36 -9.82 7.80 -19.66
N VAL A 37 -8.76 7.70 -18.87
CA VAL A 37 -7.51 7.00 -19.26
C VAL A 37 -7.64 5.49 -19.07
N GLU A 38 -8.39 5.04 -18.06
CA GLU A 38 -8.74 3.62 -17.89
C GLU A 38 -9.48 3.09 -19.12
N ASP A 39 -10.37 3.89 -19.72
CA ASP A 39 -11.07 3.52 -20.95
C ASP A 39 -10.16 3.43 -22.20
N THR A 40 -9.02 4.13 -22.22
CA THR A 40 -8.15 4.24 -23.41
C THR A 40 -6.90 3.36 -23.36
N HIS A 41 -6.63 2.69 -22.23
CA HIS A 41 -5.41 1.89 -21.99
C HIS A 41 -4.09 2.66 -22.23
N GLU A 42 -4.10 4.00 -22.12
CA GLU A 42 -2.89 4.81 -22.19
C GLU A 42 -2.07 4.71 -20.88
N ALA A 43 -0.82 5.16 -20.90
CA ALA A 43 0.06 5.14 -19.73
C ALA A 43 -0.58 5.88 -18.53
N TYR A 44 -1.02 5.09 -17.56
CA TYR A 44 -1.75 5.53 -16.38
C TYR A 44 -0.81 6.17 -15.35
N ASN A 45 -1.18 7.34 -14.84
CA ASN A 45 -0.53 7.97 -13.69
C ASN A 45 -1.63 8.42 -12.71
N PRO A 46 -1.85 7.68 -11.60
CA PRO A 46 -2.88 8.01 -10.61
C PRO A 46 -2.47 9.19 -9.72
N TYR A 47 -1.25 9.70 -9.90
CA TYR A 47 -0.65 10.65 -8.99
C TYR A 47 -0.77 12.09 -9.46
N SER A 48 -1.00 12.96 -8.50
CA SER A 48 -0.83 14.40 -8.61
C SER A 48 -0.11 14.92 -7.38
N ILE A 49 0.56 16.06 -7.52
CA ILE A 49 1.30 16.67 -6.40
C ILE A 49 0.64 17.99 -6.02
N MET A 50 0.36 18.17 -4.74
CA MET A 50 -0.11 19.43 -4.16
C MET A 50 1.02 20.06 -3.36
N GLU A 51 1.48 21.25 -3.74
CA GLU A 51 2.38 22.08 -2.94
C GLU A 51 1.54 22.75 -1.85
N ILE A 52 1.70 22.30 -0.59
CA ILE A 52 0.86 22.67 0.55
C ILE A 52 1.70 22.61 1.84
N ASP A 53 1.56 23.62 2.70
CA ASP A 53 2.22 23.60 4.02
C ASP A 53 1.57 22.58 4.97
N GLU A 54 2.31 22.22 6.02
CA GLU A 54 1.89 21.17 6.94
C GLU A 54 0.61 21.51 7.71
N PRO A 55 0.43 22.72 8.28
CA PRO A 55 -0.83 23.09 8.91
C PRO A 55 -2.04 22.93 7.98
N SER A 56 -1.94 23.42 6.74
CA SER A 56 -3.00 23.34 5.75
C SER A 56 -3.25 21.90 5.30
N PHE A 57 -2.19 21.09 5.17
CA PHE A 57 -2.30 19.66 4.89
C PHE A 57 -3.05 18.91 6.00
N LEU A 58 -2.70 19.15 7.26
CA LEU A 58 -3.36 18.49 8.39
C LEU A 58 -4.85 18.84 8.46
N GLU A 59 -5.17 20.12 8.26
CA GLU A 59 -6.55 20.61 8.23
C GLU A 59 -7.37 20.02 7.07
N CYS A 60 -6.78 19.98 5.87
CA CYS A 60 -7.48 19.54 4.66
C CYS A 60 -7.53 18.03 4.50
N PHE A 61 -6.45 17.30 4.79
CA PHE A 61 -6.27 15.90 4.39
C PHE A 61 -6.18 14.91 5.57
N VAL A 62 -6.00 15.37 6.81
CA VAL A 62 -5.85 14.44 7.96
C VAL A 62 -7.04 14.47 8.90
N LYS A 63 -7.75 15.60 9.01
CA LYS A 63 -8.93 15.74 9.85
C LYS A 63 -10.00 14.67 9.51
N GLU A 64 -10.48 13.94 10.52
CA GLU A 64 -11.33 12.72 10.42
C GLU A 64 -12.68 12.88 9.68
N GLU A 65 -13.06 14.09 9.30
CA GLU A 65 -14.31 14.37 8.58
C GLU A 65 -14.08 14.90 7.16
N SER A 66 -12.83 15.06 6.73
CA SER A 66 -12.54 15.59 5.41
C SER A 66 -12.82 14.54 4.32
N PRO A 67 -13.60 14.88 3.29
CA PRO A 67 -13.67 14.13 2.04
C PRO A 67 -12.30 13.85 1.40
N LEU A 68 -11.36 14.78 1.57
CA LEU A 68 -9.99 14.66 1.03
C LEU A 68 -9.14 13.66 1.81
N SER A 69 -9.61 13.19 2.98
CA SER A 69 -8.79 12.39 3.88
C SER A 69 -8.28 11.09 3.28
N LYS A 70 -8.96 10.61 2.23
CA LYS A 70 -8.63 9.37 1.53
C LYS A 70 -7.90 9.59 0.21
N SER A 71 -7.60 10.83 -0.19
CA SER A 71 -7.09 11.14 -1.54
C SER A 71 -5.61 11.49 -1.54
N TRP A 72 -4.85 10.99 -0.57
CA TRP A 72 -3.42 11.22 -0.45
C TRP A 72 -2.70 9.98 0.06
N GLU A 73 -1.44 9.86 -0.32
CA GLU A 73 -0.60 8.71 0.01
C GLU A 73 0.63 9.12 0.83
N VAL A 74 1.27 10.24 0.46
CA VAL A 74 2.51 10.70 1.11
C VAL A 74 2.44 12.21 1.33
N TYR A 75 2.96 12.70 2.44
CA TYR A 75 3.30 14.11 2.64
C TYR A 75 4.80 14.22 2.93
N ASP A 76 5.51 15.03 2.15
CA ASP A 76 6.95 15.28 2.32
C ASP A 76 7.15 16.58 3.10
N HIS A 77 7.68 16.45 4.32
CA HIS A 77 7.89 17.57 5.23
C HIS A 77 9.00 18.52 4.74
N VAL A 78 9.90 18.04 3.88
CA VAL A 78 11.04 18.82 3.38
C VAL A 78 10.60 19.69 2.20
N SER A 79 9.88 19.11 1.23
CA SER A 79 9.38 19.85 0.07
C SER A 79 8.05 20.58 0.32
N GLN A 80 7.38 20.31 1.45
CA GLN A 80 6.03 20.81 1.76
C GLN A 80 5.06 20.50 0.62
N SER A 81 4.93 19.21 0.33
CA SER A 81 4.07 18.72 -0.74
C SER A 81 3.39 17.41 -0.37
N ALA A 82 2.13 17.28 -0.75
CA ALA A 82 1.35 16.06 -0.65
C ALA A 82 1.31 15.35 -2.02
N LEU A 83 1.57 14.05 -2.02
CA LEU A 83 1.27 13.15 -3.12
C LEU A 83 -0.18 12.70 -3.00
N LEU A 84 -1.01 13.22 -3.90
CA LEU A 84 -2.40 12.82 -4.06
C LEU A 84 -2.45 11.56 -4.93
N LYS A 85 -3.29 10.60 -4.54
CA LYS A 85 -3.49 9.34 -5.26
C LYS A 85 -4.97 9.18 -5.55
N GLU A 86 -5.31 9.03 -6.82
CA GLU A 86 -6.63 8.62 -7.25
C GLU A 86 -6.71 7.09 -7.24
N TYR A 87 -7.80 6.58 -6.69
CA TYR A 87 -8.02 5.16 -6.51
C TYR A 87 -9.02 4.64 -7.53
N SER A 88 -8.57 3.74 -8.41
CA SER A 88 -9.47 3.04 -9.33
C SER A 88 -10.41 2.11 -8.55
N PHE A 89 -11.56 1.78 -9.16
CA PHE A 89 -12.45 0.78 -8.60
C PHE A 89 -11.74 -0.57 -8.44
N ALA A 90 -10.97 -0.98 -9.44
CA ALA A 90 -10.15 -2.18 -9.41
C ALA A 90 -9.19 -2.21 -8.22
N HIS A 91 -8.49 -1.09 -7.97
CA HIS A 91 -7.60 -0.95 -6.84
C HIS A 91 -8.35 -1.14 -5.51
N ALA A 92 -9.48 -0.44 -5.32
CA ALA A 92 -10.27 -0.55 -4.09
C ALA A 92 -10.78 -1.98 -3.84
N VAL A 93 -11.20 -2.70 -4.89
CA VAL A 93 -11.68 -4.07 -4.76
C VAL A 93 -10.54 -5.03 -4.39
N ILE A 94 -9.36 -4.92 -5.02
CA ILE A 94 -8.19 -5.74 -4.69
C ILE A 94 -7.71 -5.50 -3.26
N VAL A 95 -7.62 -4.23 -2.85
CA VAL A 95 -7.31 -3.82 -1.47
C VAL A 95 -8.28 -4.50 -0.49
N GLY A 96 -9.58 -4.45 -0.77
CA GLY A 96 -10.60 -5.10 0.06
C GLY A 96 -10.52 -6.63 0.06
N ALA A 97 -10.20 -7.24 -1.08
CA ALA A 97 -10.06 -8.69 -1.20
C ALA A 97 -8.86 -9.22 -0.42
N PHE A 98 -7.70 -8.58 -0.56
CA PHE A 98 -6.51 -8.95 0.20
C PHE A 98 -6.72 -8.75 1.70
N HIS A 99 -7.33 -7.64 2.12
CA HIS A 99 -7.65 -7.44 3.53
C HIS A 99 -8.51 -8.58 4.10
N ARG A 100 -9.53 -9.06 3.37
CA ARG A 100 -10.33 -10.22 3.82
C ARG A 100 -9.50 -11.49 3.96
N ILE A 101 -8.64 -11.78 2.98
CA ILE A 101 -7.77 -12.96 2.99
C ILE A 101 -6.83 -12.92 4.20
N PHE A 102 -6.13 -11.80 4.40
CA PHE A 102 -5.17 -11.67 5.49
C PHE A 102 -5.86 -11.65 6.85
N SER A 103 -6.98 -10.91 6.99
CA SER A 103 -7.72 -10.85 8.25
C SER A 103 -8.34 -12.20 8.63
N ALA A 104 -8.76 -13.03 7.66
CA ALA A 104 -9.23 -14.39 7.95
C ALA A 104 -8.14 -15.26 8.59
N TRP A 105 -6.87 -15.09 8.20
CA TRP A 105 -5.75 -15.72 8.89
C TRP A 105 -5.47 -15.05 10.24
N ALA A 106 -5.45 -13.71 10.28
CA ALA A 106 -5.16 -12.96 11.51
C ALA A 106 -6.16 -13.28 12.63
N ASP A 107 -7.43 -13.50 12.30
CA ASP A 107 -8.49 -13.88 13.23
C ASP A 107 -8.31 -15.30 13.82
N THR A 108 -7.44 -16.14 13.23
CA THR A 108 -7.06 -17.44 13.82
C THR A 108 -6.03 -17.30 14.94
N SER A 109 -5.37 -16.14 15.04
CA SER A 109 -4.43 -15.82 16.12
C SER A 109 -5.15 -15.82 17.47
N ARG A 110 -4.47 -16.31 18.52
CA ARG A 110 -4.99 -16.21 19.89
C ARG A 110 -4.89 -14.80 20.44
N ASP A 111 -3.99 -13.99 19.89
CA ASP A 111 -3.88 -12.57 20.21
C ASP A 111 -4.72 -11.76 19.23
N TYR A 112 -5.35 -10.69 19.73
CA TYR A 112 -6.02 -9.72 18.88
C TYR A 112 -4.98 -9.00 18.02
N ILE A 113 -5.01 -9.28 16.71
CA ILE A 113 -4.31 -8.47 15.70
C ILE A 113 -5.29 -7.38 15.29
N VAL A 114 -4.89 -6.13 15.41
CA VAL A 114 -5.70 -4.98 15.03
C VAL A 114 -5.31 -4.58 13.61
N SER A 115 -6.30 -4.40 12.74
CA SER A 115 -6.08 -3.83 11.43
C SER A 115 -6.39 -2.34 11.42
N GLY A 116 -5.54 -1.56 10.77
CA GLY A 116 -5.73 -0.13 10.55
C GLY A 116 -5.82 0.15 9.06
N TYR A 117 -7.01 0.53 8.58
CA TYR A 117 -7.18 1.00 7.21
C TYR A 117 -6.73 2.46 7.11
N GLY A 118 -5.69 2.72 6.30
CA GLY A 118 -5.20 4.09 6.10
C GLY A 118 -4.66 4.78 7.36
N ALA A 119 -4.20 4.02 8.35
CA ALA A 119 -3.55 4.57 9.53
C ALA A 119 -2.24 5.26 9.12
N THR A 120 -2.17 6.56 9.31
CA THR A 120 -1.03 7.37 8.87
C THR A 120 0.18 7.12 9.76
N VAL A 121 1.35 6.95 9.15
CA VAL A 121 2.61 6.77 9.87
C VAL A 121 3.53 7.93 9.55
N ARG A 122 4.00 8.60 10.60
CA ARG A 122 4.96 9.69 10.49
C ARG A 122 6.38 9.14 10.63
N GLY A 123 7.12 9.14 9.52
CA GLY A 123 8.55 8.93 9.53
C GLY A 123 9.32 10.24 9.71
N LYS A 124 10.65 10.16 9.58
CA LYS A 124 11.54 11.31 9.82
C LYS A 124 11.31 12.50 8.87
N THR A 125 11.11 12.21 7.59
CA THR A 125 10.96 13.24 6.53
C THR A 125 9.66 13.13 5.76
N LEU A 126 8.96 12.00 5.86
CA LEU A 126 7.71 11.76 5.19
C LEU A 126 6.65 11.31 6.20
N THR A 127 5.41 11.72 6.01
CA THR A 127 4.24 11.03 6.54
C THR A 127 3.63 10.21 5.41
N LYS A 128 3.34 8.93 5.64
CA LYS A 128 2.78 8.03 4.61
C LYS A 128 1.52 7.35 5.13
N ARG A 129 0.57 7.15 4.21
CA ARG A 129 -0.64 6.38 4.39
C ARG A 129 -0.50 5.04 3.66
N PRO A 130 -0.53 3.91 4.36
CA PRO A 130 -0.59 2.58 3.76
C PRO A 130 -2.03 2.24 3.34
N GLU A 131 -2.19 1.24 2.47
CA GLU A 131 -3.52 0.69 2.19
C GLU A 131 -4.11 0.01 3.42
N TYR A 132 -3.37 -0.95 4.00
CA TYR A 132 -3.70 -1.57 5.27
C TYR A 132 -2.45 -1.84 6.11
N THR A 133 -2.69 -1.82 7.41
CA THR A 133 -1.70 -2.16 8.43
C THR A 133 -2.27 -3.19 9.38
N TRP A 134 -1.37 -3.99 9.96
CA TRP A 134 -1.69 -4.91 11.03
C TRP A 134 -0.63 -4.81 12.12
N MET A 135 -1.08 -4.89 13.37
CA MET A 135 -0.21 -4.95 14.53
C MET A 135 -0.88 -5.69 15.69
N PRO A 136 -0.10 -6.29 16.61
CA PRO A 136 -0.63 -6.83 17.86
C PRO A 136 -1.33 -5.76 18.70
N LEU A 137 -2.47 -6.09 19.29
CA LEU A 137 -3.22 -5.18 20.18
C LEU A 137 -2.35 -4.64 21.33
N GLY A 138 -1.46 -5.47 21.87
CA GLY A 138 -0.54 -5.07 22.95
C GLY A 138 0.44 -3.95 22.56
N MET A 139 0.62 -3.66 21.26
CA MET A 139 1.45 -2.54 20.81
C MET A 139 0.73 -1.19 20.89
N LEU A 140 -0.60 -1.16 20.93
CA LEU A 140 -1.35 0.09 21.08
C LEU A 140 -0.99 0.81 22.39
N ASP A 141 -0.72 0.04 23.45
CA ASP A 141 -0.35 0.58 24.77
C ASP A 141 1.07 1.17 24.80
N ILE A 142 1.93 0.78 23.84
CA ILE A 142 3.35 1.17 23.78
C ILE A 142 3.55 2.49 23.00
N ARG A 143 2.47 3.08 22.46
CA ARG A 143 2.49 4.30 21.62
C ARG A 143 3.40 4.18 20.39
N SER A 144 3.60 2.97 19.87
CA SER A 144 4.20 2.81 18.55
C SER A 144 3.17 3.20 17.51
N GLU A 145 3.41 4.28 16.77
CA GLU A 145 2.61 4.65 15.60
C GLU A 145 2.90 3.72 14.41
N TRP A 146 3.97 2.93 14.49
CA TRP A 146 4.37 1.99 13.45
C TRP A 146 3.67 0.64 13.60
N PRO A 147 3.13 0.09 12.50
CA PRO A 147 2.66 -1.28 12.46
C PRO A 147 3.83 -2.27 12.36
N THR A 148 3.51 -3.56 12.46
CA THR A 148 4.48 -4.65 12.25
C THR A 148 4.39 -5.24 10.86
N PHE A 149 3.20 -5.16 10.25
CA PHE A 149 2.93 -5.63 8.90
C PHE A 149 2.13 -4.61 8.09
N VAL A 150 2.50 -4.43 6.82
CA VAL A 150 1.89 -3.47 5.89
C VAL A 150 1.60 -4.14 4.55
N SER A 151 0.50 -3.77 3.91
CA SER A 151 0.25 -4.10 2.51
C SER A 151 0.15 -2.86 1.64
N GLU A 152 0.76 -2.92 0.47
CA GLU A 152 0.65 -1.92 -0.60
C GLU A 152 0.04 -2.56 -1.85
N VAL A 153 -0.94 -1.90 -2.46
CA VAL A 153 -1.51 -2.32 -3.74
C VAL A 153 -1.01 -1.39 -4.83
N VAL A 154 -0.37 -1.99 -5.81
CA VAL A 154 0.31 -1.31 -6.91
C VAL A 154 -0.51 -1.53 -8.17
N TRP A 155 -1.18 -0.47 -8.61
CA TRP A 155 -1.93 -0.46 -9.85
C TRP A 155 -1.18 0.37 -10.89
N LEU A 156 -0.47 -0.30 -11.80
CA LEU A 156 0.30 0.33 -12.90
C LEU A 156 1.38 1.35 -12.46
N GLU A 157 1.69 1.44 -11.16
CA GLU A 157 2.75 2.32 -10.65
C GLU A 157 4.14 1.79 -11.05
N THR A 158 5.15 2.67 -11.04
CA THR A 158 6.51 2.27 -11.41
C THR A 158 7.15 1.40 -10.33
N SER A 159 7.96 0.42 -10.73
CA SER A 159 8.73 -0.39 -9.79
C SER A 159 9.64 0.45 -8.88
N THR A 160 10.12 1.59 -9.37
CA THR A 160 10.90 2.56 -8.59
C THR A 160 10.09 3.18 -7.46
N LYS A 161 8.81 3.54 -7.69
CA LYS A 161 7.93 4.09 -6.65
C LYS A 161 7.67 3.05 -5.56
N LEU A 162 7.30 1.83 -5.97
CA LEU A 162 7.12 0.71 -5.05
C LEU A 162 8.38 0.46 -4.20
N GLN A 163 9.55 0.50 -4.82
CA GLN A 163 10.82 0.30 -4.13
C GLN A 163 11.09 1.39 -3.07
N GLU A 164 10.74 2.65 -3.32
CA GLU A 164 10.82 3.71 -2.30
C GLU A 164 9.76 3.55 -1.21
N ASP A 165 8.56 3.08 -1.54
CA ASP A 165 7.54 2.77 -0.51
C ASP A 165 8.01 1.66 0.42
N MET A 166 8.61 0.59 -0.13
CA MET A 166 9.18 -0.49 0.68
C MET A 166 10.34 -0.01 1.55
N LYS A 167 11.14 0.96 1.08
CA LYS A 167 12.16 1.61 1.92
C LYS A 167 11.54 2.42 3.06
N PHE A 168 10.43 3.11 2.84
CA PHE A 168 9.73 3.81 3.94
C PHE A 168 9.41 2.85 5.07
N TRP A 169 8.80 1.72 4.71
CA TRP A 169 8.30 0.75 5.68
C TRP A 169 9.43 -0.02 6.36
N LEU A 170 10.37 -0.54 5.57
CA LEU A 170 11.32 -1.55 6.05
C LEU A 170 12.69 -0.99 6.45
N ASP A 171 13.10 0.18 5.97
CA ASP A 171 14.42 0.76 6.27
C ASP A 171 14.40 1.84 7.37
N ASP A 172 13.23 2.30 7.82
CA ASP A 172 13.18 3.31 8.89
C ASP A 172 13.73 2.71 10.20
N PRO A 173 14.82 3.29 10.78
CA PRO A 173 15.42 2.80 12.02
C PRO A 173 14.48 2.85 13.23
N GLU A 174 13.52 3.77 13.22
CA GLU A 174 12.49 3.92 14.26
C GLU A 174 11.23 3.10 13.93
N GLY A 175 11.13 2.59 12.70
CA GLY A 175 10.03 1.76 12.25
C GLY A 175 10.03 0.34 12.85
N SER A 176 8.82 -0.17 13.09
CA SER A 176 8.57 -1.52 13.63
C SER A 176 8.09 -2.53 12.57
N VAL A 177 8.06 -2.15 11.29
CA VAL A 177 7.62 -3.05 10.22
C VAL A 177 8.70 -4.10 9.97
N ASN A 178 8.33 -5.37 10.15
CA ASN A 178 9.20 -6.51 9.89
C ASN A 178 8.96 -7.12 8.51
N ALA A 179 7.70 -7.12 8.08
CA ALA A 179 7.29 -7.67 6.80
C ALA A 179 6.30 -6.73 6.09
N ALA A 180 6.34 -6.73 4.78
CA ALA A 180 5.37 -6.03 3.95
C ALA A 180 4.98 -6.91 2.75
N ILE A 181 3.81 -6.65 2.18
CA ILE A 181 3.40 -7.25 0.91
C ILE A 181 3.12 -6.15 -0.11
N SER A 182 3.52 -6.40 -1.36
CA SER A 182 3.06 -5.64 -2.51
C SER A 182 2.18 -6.51 -3.41
N ILE A 183 1.10 -5.93 -3.94
CA ILE A 183 0.20 -6.58 -4.89
C ILE A 183 0.22 -5.77 -6.19
N THR A 184 0.93 -6.27 -7.19
CA THR A 184 0.97 -5.66 -8.52
C THR A 184 -0.11 -6.29 -9.38
N VAL A 185 -0.98 -5.45 -9.96
CA VAL A 185 -2.06 -5.92 -10.83
C VAL A 185 -1.89 -5.37 -12.24
N SER A 186 -2.07 -6.25 -13.22
CA SER A 186 -2.19 -5.92 -14.64
C SER A 186 -3.36 -6.69 -15.27
N GLU A 187 -3.66 -6.38 -16.53
CA GLU A 187 -4.69 -7.10 -17.29
C GLU A 187 -4.38 -8.59 -17.46
N GLU A 188 -3.10 -8.96 -17.46
CA GLU A 188 -2.64 -10.31 -17.74
C GLU A 188 -2.35 -11.12 -16.48
N LYS A 189 -1.93 -10.45 -15.39
CA LYS A 189 -1.53 -11.14 -14.16
C LYS A 189 -1.72 -10.32 -12.89
N ILE A 190 -1.84 -11.03 -11.78
CA ILE A 190 -1.68 -10.48 -10.42
C ILE A 190 -0.43 -11.12 -9.83
N LEU A 191 0.49 -10.28 -9.36
CA LEU A 191 1.72 -10.68 -8.68
C LEU A 191 1.67 -10.18 -7.24
N VAL A 192 1.85 -11.09 -6.29
CA VAL A 192 1.98 -10.76 -4.86
C VAL A 192 3.42 -11.08 -4.45
N GLU A 193 4.09 -10.10 -3.86
CA GLU A 193 5.46 -10.23 -3.38
C GLU A 193 5.52 -9.95 -1.89
N SER A 194 6.27 -10.77 -1.16
CA SER A 194 6.62 -10.49 0.23
C SER A 194 7.96 -9.80 0.30
N TRP A 195 8.06 -8.89 1.26
CA TRP A 195 9.23 -8.09 1.55
C TRP A 195 9.53 -8.25 3.03
N ALA A 196 10.80 -8.40 3.37
CA ALA A 196 11.24 -8.48 4.75
C ALA A 196 12.31 -7.43 5.02
N ARG A 197 12.33 -6.93 6.25
CA ARG A 197 13.40 -6.04 6.73
C ARG A 197 14.74 -6.76 6.61
N ARG A 198 15.72 -6.12 5.96
CA ARG A 198 17.08 -6.66 5.83
C ARG A 198 18.09 -5.67 6.39
N HIS A 199 18.94 -6.13 7.30
CA HIS A 199 20.02 -5.29 7.81
C HIS A 199 21.08 -5.05 6.72
N ASN A 200 21.44 -3.79 6.50
CA ASN A 200 22.52 -3.35 5.61
C ASN A 200 22.31 -3.57 4.10
N SER A 201 21.09 -3.81 3.65
CA SER A 201 20.76 -3.87 2.22
C SER A 201 19.39 -3.24 1.96
N PRO A 202 19.19 -2.57 0.81
CA PRO A 202 17.86 -2.11 0.41
C PRO A 202 16.83 -3.24 0.45
N PRO A 203 15.55 -2.97 0.77
CA PRO A 203 14.49 -3.97 0.75
C PRO A 203 14.37 -4.55 -0.66
N SER A 204 14.15 -5.85 -0.74
CA SER A 204 13.84 -6.52 -2.00
C SER A 204 12.85 -7.65 -1.74
N PRO A 205 12.06 -8.05 -2.75
CA PRO A 205 11.18 -9.19 -2.62
C PRO A 205 11.98 -10.43 -2.19
N ASN A 206 11.50 -11.15 -1.19
CA ASN A 206 12.12 -12.41 -0.77
C ASN A 206 11.33 -13.64 -1.26
N GLN A 207 10.03 -13.50 -1.51
CA GLN A 207 9.18 -14.53 -2.09
C GLN A 207 8.12 -13.89 -2.99
N SER A 208 7.52 -14.70 -3.86
CA SER A 208 6.45 -14.25 -4.74
C SER A 208 5.51 -15.38 -5.12
N ILE A 209 4.25 -15.00 -5.35
CA ILE A 209 3.22 -15.85 -5.93
C ILE A 209 2.46 -15.03 -6.97
N GLU A 210 2.17 -15.62 -8.12
CA GLU A 210 1.44 -14.96 -9.19
C GLU A 210 0.31 -15.83 -9.74
N ILE A 211 -0.71 -15.16 -10.29
CA ILE A 211 -1.78 -15.78 -11.07
C ILE A 211 -1.87 -15.10 -12.42
N VAL A 212 -1.94 -15.89 -13.49
CA VAL A 212 -2.04 -15.42 -14.88
C VAL A 212 -3.47 -15.65 -15.39
N ARG A 213 -4.04 -14.67 -16.09
CA ARG A 213 -5.40 -14.71 -16.63
C ARG A 213 -5.57 -15.82 -17.65
N ASN A 214 -4.71 -15.80 -18.66
CA ASN A 214 -4.72 -16.71 -19.81
C ASN A 214 -3.36 -17.39 -19.93
N PRO A 215 -3.06 -18.42 -19.12
CA PRO A 215 -1.78 -19.09 -19.19
C PRO A 215 -1.61 -19.81 -20.54
N SER A 216 -0.40 -19.79 -21.09
CA SER A 216 -0.04 -20.59 -22.25
C SER A 216 -0.27 -22.08 -21.99
N ALA A 217 -0.52 -22.85 -23.05
CA ALA A 217 -0.74 -24.29 -22.94
C ALA A 217 0.42 -24.98 -22.19
N GLY A 218 0.08 -25.70 -21.11
CA GLY A 218 1.05 -26.39 -20.26
C GLY A 218 1.67 -25.54 -19.14
N CYS A 219 1.40 -24.23 -19.08
CA CYS A 219 1.79 -23.38 -17.97
C CYS A 219 0.75 -23.44 -16.84
N PRO A 220 1.17 -23.46 -15.56
CA PRO A 220 0.23 -23.39 -14.45
C PRO A 220 -0.42 -22.00 -14.41
N ARG A 221 -1.70 -21.95 -14.00
CA ARG A 221 -2.41 -20.68 -13.81
C ARG A 221 -1.87 -19.89 -12.61
N VAL A 222 -1.47 -20.60 -11.55
CA VAL A 222 -0.86 -20.04 -10.33
C VAL A 222 0.53 -20.64 -10.16
N SER A 223 1.53 -19.80 -9.90
CA SER A 223 2.93 -20.20 -9.71
C SER A 223 3.57 -19.42 -8.56
N GLY A 224 4.61 -20.01 -7.96
CA GLY A 224 5.32 -19.42 -6.82
C GLY A 224 4.78 -19.87 -5.47
N HIS A 225 5.28 -19.23 -4.42
CA HIS A 225 4.94 -19.50 -3.02
C HIS A 225 5.22 -18.24 -2.21
N LEU A 226 4.33 -17.93 -1.28
CA LEU A 226 4.47 -16.80 -0.37
C LEU A 226 3.99 -17.23 1.01
N GLU A 227 4.85 -17.05 1.99
CA GLU A 227 4.63 -17.36 3.40
C GLU A 227 5.19 -16.23 4.26
N ILE A 228 4.36 -15.62 5.10
CA ILE A 228 4.80 -14.64 6.10
C ILE A 228 4.86 -15.34 7.45
N GLU A 229 6.02 -15.27 8.11
CA GLU A 229 6.22 -15.84 9.43
C GLU A 229 5.27 -15.18 10.44
N PHE A 230 4.64 -15.99 11.27
CA PHE A 230 3.74 -15.50 12.32
C PHE A 230 4.45 -14.47 13.23
N SER A 231 5.73 -14.70 13.53
CA SER A 231 6.55 -13.83 14.37
C SER A 231 6.81 -12.45 13.77
N ASP A 232 6.81 -12.33 12.44
CA ASP A 232 7.05 -11.04 11.79
C ASP A 232 5.85 -10.10 12.00
N VAL A 233 4.64 -10.66 12.07
CA VAL A 233 3.41 -9.91 12.32
C VAL A 233 3.14 -9.76 13.81
N VAL A 234 3.28 -10.84 14.60
CA VAL A 234 2.81 -10.89 16.00
C VAL A 234 3.90 -10.59 17.04
N LEU A 235 5.17 -10.51 16.63
CA LEU A 235 6.35 -10.24 17.48
C LEU A 235 6.60 -11.28 18.58
N ARG A 236 6.18 -12.52 18.35
CA ARG A 236 6.49 -13.67 19.20
C ARG A 236 6.41 -14.97 18.42
N ASP A 237 6.94 -16.04 19.00
CA ASP A 237 6.80 -17.37 18.44
C ASP A 237 5.32 -17.83 18.43
N LYS A 238 5.00 -18.64 17.43
CA LYS A 238 3.71 -19.33 17.32
C LYS A 238 3.51 -20.31 18.47
N LYS A 239 2.26 -20.41 18.95
CA LYS A 239 1.79 -21.41 19.92
C LYS A 239 1.04 -22.53 19.18
N ASP A 240 0.70 -23.60 19.91
CA ASP A 240 -0.07 -24.71 19.34
C ASP A 240 -1.37 -24.23 18.67
N GLY A 241 -1.53 -24.56 17.39
CA GLY A 241 -2.68 -24.18 16.57
C GLY A 241 -2.56 -22.84 15.83
N GLU A 242 -1.49 -22.07 16.06
CA GLU A 242 -1.17 -20.88 15.25
C GLU A 242 -0.26 -21.27 14.07
N SER A 243 -0.41 -20.61 12.94
CA SER A 243 0.35 -20.88 11.72
C SER A 243 0.89 -19.61 11.10
N ASN A 244 1.90 -19.77 10.25
CA ASN A 244 2.34 -18.72 9.34
C ASN A 244 1.19 -18.39 8.36
N PHE A 245 1.18 -17.16 7.84
CA PHE A 245 0.26 -16.79 6.78
C PHE A 245 0.79 -17.39 5.48
N VAL A 246 -0.01 -18.22 4.81
CA VAL A 246 0.36 -18.80 3.52
C VAL A 246 -0.65 -18.33 2.48
N MET A 247 -0.17 -17.64 1.45
CA MET A 247 -1.01 -17.28 0.30
C MET A 247 -1.25 -18.53 -0.55
N THR A 248 -2.48 -19.00 -0.62
CA THR A 248 -2.82 -20.24 -1.33
C THR A 248 -3.26 -19.97 -2.76
N PRO A 249 -3.29 -20.98 -3.64
CA PRO A 249 -3.92 -20.85 -4.95
C PRO A 249 -5.39 -20.44 -4.88
N ALA A 250 -6.12 -20.81 -3.82
CA ALA A 250 -7.52 -20.39 -3.64
C ALA A 250 -7.61 -18.88 -3.39
N ASP A 251 -6.72 -18.32 -2.57
CA ASP A 251 -6.63 -16.89 -2.30
C ASP A 251 -6.28 -16.10 -3.57
N MET A 252 -5.33 -16.61 -4.37
CA MET A 252 -4.98 -16.01 -5.66
C MET A 252 -6.15 -16.03 -6.65
N ASN A 253 -6.95 -17.09 -6.67
CA ASN A 253 -8.18 -17.13 -7.47
C ASN A 253 -9.25 -16.16 -6.95
N GLU A 254 -9.35 -15.96 -5.63
CA GLU A 254 -10.25 -14.96 -5.06
C GLU A 254 -9.83 -13.55 -5.48
N LEU A 255 -8.54 -13.21 -5.42
CA LEU A 255 -8.03 -11.93 -5.95
C LEU A 255 -8.37 -11.76 -7.44
N ALA A 256 -8.11 -12.79 -8.26
CA ALA A 256 -8.38 -12.73 -9.70
C ALA A 256 -9.86 -12.60 -10.05
N ARG A 257 -10.76 -13.21 -9.26
CA ARG A 257 -12.23 -13.13 -9.47
C ARG A 257 -12.78 -11.71 -9.34
N HIS A 258 -12.09 -10.85 -8.60
CA HIS A 258 -12.45 -9.45 -8.47
C HIS A 258 -11.99 -8.58 -9.64
N MET A 259 -11.10 -9.12 -10.48
CA MET A 259 -10.46 -8.39 -11.57
C MET A 259 -10.89 -8.83 -12.96
N TRP A 260 -11.17 -10.13 -13.16
CA TRP A 260 -11.40 -10.73 -14.47
C TRP A 260 -12.67 -11.55 -14.58
#